data_AF-A0A517R3S3-F1
#
_entry.id   AF-A0A517R3S3-F1
#
_cell.length_a   1.000
_cell.length_b   1.000
_cell.length_c   1.000
_cell.angle_alpha   90.00
_cell.angle_beta   90.00
_cell.angle_gamma   90.00
#
_symmetry.space_group_name_H-M   'P 1'
#
loop_
_entity.id
_entity.type
_entity.pdbx_description
1 polymer ?
#
loop_
_entity_poly.entity_id
_entity_poly.type
_entity_poly.pdbx_seq_one_letter_code
_entity_poly.pdbx_strand_id
1 'polypeptide(L)'
;MKNDKEVCEFIDELVSEAVSLAARSQFPLHFERSESSEAVYLSVARDAPDATVWYGLRIAAHQPAHVSSFDFEQLILPQRLTCESRHLATAQVGTWVADGSVVVADPREVDEALTAEALQRRRQYGHWRLSNHEFCQIRHRVHLRAKWAFELTRA
;
A
#
# COMPACT_ATOMS: atom_id res chain seq x y z
N MET A 1 10.39 -18.36 15.46
CA MET A 1 9.57 -17.75 16.52
C MET A 1 10.16 -16.51 17.17
N LYS A 2 11.46 -16.40 17.54
CA LYS A 2 12.00 -15.12 18.03
C LYS A 2 12.19 -14.06 16.93
N ASN A 3 12.56 -14.47 15.72
CA ASN A 3 12.82 -13.55 14.60
C ASN A 3 11.57 -12.88 14.03
N ASP A 4 10.42 -13.55 14.09
CA ASP A 4 9.18 -13.04 13.50
C ASP A 4 8.71 -11.77 14.26
N LYS A 5 8.92 -11.76 15.58
CA LYS A 5 8.62 -10.61 16.43
C LYS A 5 9.51 -9.39 16.09
N GLU A 6 10.81 -9.62 15.93
CA GLU A 6 11.76 -8.54 15.63
C GLU A 6 11.45 -7.86 14.29
N VAL A 7 11.08 -8.64 13.28
CA VAL A 7 10.71 -8.09 11.96
C VAL A 7 9.40 -7.32 12.04
N CYS A 8 8.38 -7.82 12.74
CA CYS A 8 7.14 -7.09 12.94
C CYS A 8 7.35 -5.76 13.69
N GLU A 9 8.16 -5.76 14.75
CA GLU A 9 8.52 -4.52 15.48
C GLU A 9 9.23 -3.52 14.55
N PHE A 10 10.13 -4.00 13.70
CA PHE A 10 10.80 -3.13 12.75
C PHE A 10 9.88 -2.62 11.63
N ILE A 11 8.90 -3.40 11.18
CA ILE A 11 7.85 -2.91 10.27
C ILE A 11 7.09 -1.76 10.94
N ASP A 12 6.76 -1.87 12.22
CA ASP A 12 6.08 -0.81 12.98
C ASP A 12 6.95 0.45 13.09
N GLU A 13 8.26 0.30 13.32
CA GLU A 13 9.22 1.41 13.29
C GLU A 13 9.23 2.11 11.92
N LEU A 14 9.27 1.35 10.82
CA LEU A 14 9.25 1.91 9.46
C LEU A 14 7.93 2.64 9.14
N VAL A 15 6.79 2.11 9.59
CA VAL A 15 5.50 2.78 9.45
C VAL A 15 5.47 4.08 10.26
N SER A 16 6.00 4.08 11.48
CA SER A 16 6.10 5.28 12.33
C SER A 16 6.97 6.36 11.68
N GLU A 17 8.10 5.99 11.07
CA GLU A 17 8.95 6.92 10.32
C GLU A 17 8.21 7.48 9.10
N ALA A 18 7.52 6.64 8.33
CA ALA A 18 6.74 7.06 7.18
C ALA A 18 5.64 8.07 7.57
N VAL A 19 4.90 7.81 8.65
CA VAL A 19 3.89 8.71 9.21
C VAL A 19 4.52 10.04 9.63
N SER A 20 5.67 9.97 10.33
CA SER A 20 6.37 11.17 10.80
C SER A 20 6.88 12.04 9.65
N LEU A 21 7.43 11.42 8.60
CA LEU A 21 7.89 12.09 7.39
C LEU A 21 6.74 12.73 6.61
N ALA A 22 5.65 11.99 6.41
CA ALA A 22 4.47 12.48 5.73
C ALA A 22 3.87 13.67 6.48
N ALA A 23 3.76 13.59 7.82
CA ALA A 23 3.28 14.69 8.65
C ALA A 23 4.16 15.95 8.55
N ARG A 24 5.49 15.80 8.60
CA ARG A 24 6.44 16.92 8.43
C ARG A 24 6.31 17.59 7.06
N SER A 25 5.98 16.81 6.04
CA SER A 25 5.83 17.27 4.66
C SER A 25 4.38 17.65 4.31
N GLN A 26 3.46 17.53 5.28
CA GLN A 26 2.02 17.74 5.10
C GLN A 26 1.40 16.86 4.00
N PHE A 27 1.97 15.69 3.74
CA PHE A 27 1.43 14.71 2.80
C PHE A 27 0.34 13.88 3.49
N PRO A 28 -0.89 13.82 2.94
CA PRO A 28 -1.87 12.85 3.40
C PRO A 28 -1.30 11.44 3.24
N LEU A 29 -1.37 10.65 4.30
CA LEU A 29 -0.92 9.26 4.31
C LEU A 29 -2.04 8.37 4.83
N HIS A 30 -2.29 7.28 4.11
CA HIS A 30 -3.16 6.19 4.51
C HIS A 30 -2.31 4.93 4.64
N PHE A 31 -2.65 4.07 5.61
CA PHE A 31 -2.05 2.75 5.70
C PHE A 31 -3.04 1.67 6.12
N GLU A 32 -2.80 0.46 5.63
CA GLU A 32 -3.61 -0.72 5.88
C GLU A 32 -2.70 -1.88 6.27
N ARG A 33 -3.03 -2.58 7.35
CA ARG A 33 -2.36 -3.85 7.70
C ARG A 33 -3.13 -5.01 7.10
N SER A 34 -2.39 -5.95 6.51
CA SER A 34 -2.98 -7.21 6.08
C SER A 34 -3.53 -7.99 7.27
N GLU A 35 -4.76 -8.48 7.18
CA GLU A 35 -5.35 -9.34 8.23
C GLU A 35 -4.71 -10.74 8.27
N SER A 36 -4.03 -11.15 7.20
CA SER A 36 -3.49 -12.50 7.00
C SER A 36 -1.97 -12.59 6.99
N SER A 37 -1.27 -11.48 7.23
CA SER A 37 0.20 -11.42 7.22
C SER A 37 0.74 -10.20 7.95
N GLU A 38 2.05 -10.13 8.15
CA GLU A 38 2.76 -8.96 8.68
C GLU A 38 2.88 -7.79 7.68
N ALA A 39 2.33 -7.93 6.46
CA ALA A 39 2.44 -6.91 5.44
C ALA A 39 1.65 -5.64 5.79
N VAL A 40 2.26 -4.48 5.54
CA VAL A 40 1.64 -3.16 5.66
C VAL A 40 1.71 -2.44 4.31
N TYR A 41 0.59 -1.88 3.90
CA TYR A 41 0.44 -1.09 2.68
C TYR A 41 0.33 0.37 3.08
N LEU A 42 1.14 1.22 2.48
CA LEU A 42 1.21 2.66 2.67
C LEU A 42 0.80 3.33 1.36
N SER A 43 -0.01 4.38 1.43
CA SER A 43 -0.40 5.21 0.29
C SER A 43 -0.22 6.67 0.68
N VAL A 44 0.63 7.39 -0.05
CA VAL A 44 0.99 8.78 0.23
C VAL A 44 0.51 9.66 -0.91
N ALA A 45 -0.33 10.64 -0.58
CA ALA A 45 -0.84 11.61 -1.54
C ALA A 45 0.13 12.77 -1.72
N ARG A 46 0.21 13.27 -2.95
CA ARG A 46 0.95 14.48 -3.32
C ARG A 46 0.14 15.33 -4.25
N ASP A 47 0.27 16.64 -4.10
CA ASP A 47 -0.29 17.58 -5.05
C ASP A 47 0.57 17.61 -6.31
N ALA A 48 -0.07 17.42 -7.47
CA ALA A 48 0.47 17.74 -8.78
C ALA A 48 -0.38 18.89 -9.38
N PRO A 49 0.12 19.61 -10.40
CA PRO A 49 -0.52 20.82 -10.92
C PRO A 49 -2.02 20.66 -11.24
N ASP A 50 -2.43 19.49 -11.73
CA ASP A 50 -3.79 19.25 -12.23
C ASP A 50 -4.55 18.17 -11.43
N ALA A 51 -3.91 17.49 -10.47
CA ALA A 51 -4.51 16.42 -9.70
C ALA A 51 -3.69 16.05 -8.45
N THR A 52 -4.35 15.47 -7.44
CA THR A 52 -3.65 14.74 -6.38
C THR A 52 -3.25 13.35 -6.89
N VAL A 53 -1.99 12.98 -6.72
CA VAL A 53 -1.43 11.68 -7.11
C VAL A 53 -1.08 10.88 -5.87
N TRP A 54 -1.48 9.61 -5.83
CA TRP A 54 -1.19 8.70 -4.73
C TRP A 54 -0.06 7.74 -5.10
N TYR A 55 0.91 7.56 -4.20
CA TYR A 55 2.04 6.66 -4.36
C TYR A 55 2.00 5.54 -3.32
N GLY A 56 2.21 4.30 -3.77
CA GLY A 56 2.03 3.09 -2.97
C GLY A 56 3.34 2.39 -2.63
N LEU A 57 3.47 1.99 -1.36
CA LEU A 57 4.54 1.17 -0.82
C LEU A 57 3.95 -0.01 -0.04
N ARG A 58 4.50 -1.21 -0.20
CA ARG A 58 4.23 -2.38 0.64
C ARG A 58 5.49 -2.79 1.40
N ILE A 59 5.40 -2.90 2.71
CA ILE A 59 6.45 -3.43 3.58
C ILE A 59 6.03 -4.80 4.09
N ALA A 60 6.87 -5.83 3.95
CA ALA A 60 6.59 -7.18 4.46
C ALA A 60 7.86 -7.99 4.68
N ALA A 61 7.77 -9.12 5.38
CA ALA A 61 8.84 -10.12 5.52
C ALA A 61 8.72 -11.27 4.50
N HIS A 62 7.73 -11.19 3.59
CA HIS A 62 7.47 -12.21 2.58
C HIS A 62 7.14 -11.62 1.20
N GLN A 63 7.32 -12.47 0.18
CA GLN A 63 6.97 -12.18 -1.21
C GLN A 63 5.44 -11.99 -1.37
N PRO A 64 4.99 -11.12 -2.29
CA PRO A 64 3.57 -10.97 -2.62
C PRO A 64 2.86 -12.30 -2.90
N ALA A 65 1.73 -12.52 -2.24
CA ALA A 65 0.88 -13.71 -2.46
C ALA A 65 -0.34 -13.42 -3.35
N HIS A 66 -0.69 -12.14 -3.52
CA HIS A 66 -1.86 -11.69 -4.26
C HIS A 66 -1.47 -10.71 -5.36
N VAL A 67 -2.21 -10.72 -6.47
CA VAL A 67 -1.94 -9.85 -7.63
C VAL A 67 -1.95 -8.37 -7.21
N SER A 68 -2.91 -7.96 -6.39
CA SER A 68 -3.01 -6.57 -5.94
C SER A 68 -1.84 -6.11 -5.07
N SER A 69 -1.07 -7.05 -4.49
CA SER A 69 0.14 -6.70 -3.75
C SER A 69 1.25 -6.19 -4.67
N PHE A 70 1.26 -6.57 -5.96
CA PHE A 70 2.24 -6.11 -6.95
C PHE A 70 1.96 -4.70 -7.48
N ASP A 71 0.81 -4.11 -7.14
CA ASP A 71 0.49 -2.72 -7.52
C ASP A 71 1.28 -1.68 -6.70
N PHE A 72 1.97 -2.12 -5.66
CA PHE A 72 2.76 -1.29 -4.75
C PHE A 72 4.26 -1.50 -4.99
N GLU A 73 5.06 -0.49 -4.67
CA GLU A 73 6.51 -0.67 -4.56
C GLU A 73 6.85 -1.60 -3.39
N GLN A 74 7.83 -2.51 -3.56
CA GLN A 74 8.05 -3.60 -2.60
C GLN A 74 9.27 -3.37 -1.72
N LEU A 75 9.06 -3.33 -0.40
CA LEU A 75 10.10 -3.48 0.61
C LEU A 75 9.98 -4.83 1.30
N ILE A 76 10.83 -5.76 0.90
CA ILE A 76 10.86 -7.09 1.48
C ILE A 76 12.02 -7.16 2.47
N LEU A 77 11.68 -7.23 3.75
CA LEU A 77 12.64 -7.31 4.83
C LEU A 77 13.23 -8.71 4.95
N PRO A 78 14.54 -8.83 5.21
CA PRO A 78 15.14 -10.13 5.47
C PRO A 78 14.63 -10.70 6.81
N GLN A 79 14.57 -12.03 6.91
CA GLN A 79 14.22 -12.73 8.16
C GLN A 79 15.18 -12.47 9.34
N ARG A 80 16.36 -11.90 9.05
CA ARG A 80 17.35 -11.50 10.05
C ARG A 80 17.72 -10.06 9.77
N LEU A 81 17.41 -9.19 10.73
CA LEU A 81 17.71 -7.78 10.62
C LEU A 81 19.13 -7.51 11.13
N THR A 82 19.94 -6.89 10.28
CA THR A 82 21.22 -6.30 10.68
C THR A 82 21.06 -4.79 10.84
N CYS A 83 22.00 -4.12 11.51
CA CYS A 83 22.00 -2.66 11.57
C CYS A 83 22.00 -2.03 10.16
N GLU A 84 22.74 -2.64 9.24
CA GLU A 84 22.80 -2.21 7.83
C GLU A 84 21.45 -2.38 7.13
N SER A 85 20.81 -3.55 7.23
CA SER A 85 19.50 -3.76 6.57
C SER A 85 18.43 -2.84 7.13
N ARG A 86 18.48 -2.54 8.44
CA ARG A 86 17.59 -1.56 9.07
C ARG A 86 17.82 -0.16 8.51
N HIS A 87 19.08 0.29 8.47
CA HIS A 87 19.42 1.60 7.94
C HIS A 87 18.99 1.78 6.47
N LEU A 88 19.27 0.79 5.62
CA LEU A 88 18.86 0.80 4.21
C LEU A 88 17.34 0.84 4.06
N ALA A 89 16.60 0.02 4.81
CA ALA A 89 15.14 0.01 4.77
C ALA A 89 14.55 1.36 5.20
N THR A 90 15.06 1.96 6.28
CA THR A 90 14.61 3.28 6.74
C THR A 90 14.90 4.37 5.70
N ALA A 91 16.10 4.38 5.12
CA ALA A 91 16.45 5.33 4.06
C ALA A 91 15.58 5.16 2.81
N GLN A 92 15.27 3.93 2.44
CA GLN A 92 14.41 3.61 1.30
C GLN A 92 12.96 4.07 1.52
N VAL A 93 12.39 3.81 2.70
CA VAL A 93 11.08 4.35 3.09
C VAL A 93 11.11 5.88 3.05
N GLY A 94 12.17 6.49 3.57
CA GLY A 94 12.37 7.94 3.52
C GLY A 94 12.31 8.48 2.09
N THR A 95 13.02 7.84 1.17
CA THR A 95 13.06 8.20 -0.26
C THR A 95 11.66 8.09 -0.88
N TRP A 96 10.96 6.98 -0.68
CA TRP A 96 9.63 6.81 -1.30
C TRP A 96 8.56 7.74 -0.70
N VAL A 97 8.63 8.02 0.60
CA VAL A 97 7.75 9.00 1.26
C VAL A 97 8.12 10.44 0.86
N ALA A 98 9.35 10.71 0.41
CA ALA A 98 9.78 12.03 -0.05
C ALA A 98 9.57 12.26 -1.55
N ASP A 99 9.79 11.25 -2.39
CA ASP A 99 9.80 11.40 -3.86
C ASP A 99 8.62 10.71 -4.55
N GLY A 100 7.96 9.77 -3.86
CA GLY A 100 6.99 8.87 -4.46
C GLY A 100 7.66 7.64 -5.06
N SER A 101 6.87 6.60 -5.27
CA SER A 101 7.32 5.32 -5.84
C SER A 101 6.44 4.92 -7.04
N VAL A 102 5.50 4.01 -6.82
CA VAL A 102 4.55 3.53 -7.83
C VAL A 102 3.22 4.23 -7.63
N VAL A 103 2.61 4.72 -8.71
CA VAL A 103 1.28 5.32 -8.65
C VAL A 103 0.25 4.24 -8.32
N VAL A 104 -0.55 4.51 -7.29
CA VAL A 104 -1.70 3.73 -6.88
C VAL A 104 -2.95 4.60 -6.91
N ALA A 105 -4.09 3.99 -6.64
CA ALA A 105 -5.35 4.72 -6.56
C ALA A 105 -5.50 5.40 -5.19
N ASP A 106 -6.34 6.42 -5.14
CA ASP A 106 -6.83 6.97 -3.87
C ASP A 106 -7.45 5.84 -3.03
N PRO A 107 -7.03 5.64 -1.77
CA PRO A 107 -7.60 4.64 -0.88
C PRO A 107 -9.14 4.72 -0.79
N ARG A 108 -9.71 5.92 -0.87
CA ARG A 108 -11.17 6.12 -0.85
C ARG A 108 -11.85 5.55 -2.09
N GLU A 109 -11.25 5.71 -3.28
CA GLU A 109 -11.78 5.09 -4.50
C GLU A 109 -11.76 3.57 -4.43
N VAL A 110 -10.75 3.01 -3.77
CA VAL A 110 -10.66 1.56 -3.53
C VAL A 110 -11.78 1.10 -2.61
N ASP A 111 -11.97 1.78 -1.47
CA ASP A 111 -13.04 1.48 -0.50
C ASP A 111 -14.44 1.61 -1.11
N GLU A 112 -14.68 2.66 -1.90
CA GLU A 112 -15.92 2.88 -2.63
C GLU A 112 -16.19 1.74 -3.63
N ALA A 113 -15.18 1.32 -4.40
CA ALA A 113 -15.31 0.23 -5.36
C ALA A 113 -15.61 -1.11 -4.68
N LEU A 114 -14.95 -1.40 -3.56
CA LEU A 114 -15.19 -2.60 -2.75
C LEU A 114 -16.61 -2.60 -2.15
N THR A 115 -17.04 -1.45 -1.61
CA THR A 115 -18.37 -1.27 -1.03
C THR A 115 -19.47 -1.44 -2.07
N ALA A 116 -19.27 -0.85 -3.26
CA ALA A 116 -20.21 -0.97 -4.37
C ALA A 116 -20.36 -2.44 -4.83
N GLU A 117 -19.26 -3.17 -4.96
CA GLU A 117 -19.33 -4.60 -5.32
C GLU A 117 -20.02 -5.43 -4.23
N ALA A 118 -19.69 -5.22 -2.95
CA ALA A 118 -20.31 -5.94 -1.84
C ALA A 118 -21.84 -5.69 -1.79
N LEU A 119 -22.27 -4.46 -2.05
CA LEU A 119 -23.68 -4.09 -2.18
C LEU A 119 -24.35 -4.80 -3.37
N GLN A 120 -23.69 -4.85 -4.52
CA GLN A 120 -24.18 -5.57 -5.69
C GLN A 120 -24.34 -7.06 -5.40
N ARG A 121 -23.37 -7.69 -4.72
CA ARG A 121 -23.44 -9.10 -4.31
C ARG A 121 -24.59 -9.38 -3.36
N ARG A 122 -24.84 -8.49 -2.39
CA ARG A 122 -26.02 -8.61 -1.53
C ARG A 122 -27.31 -8.63 -2.35
N ARG A 123 -27.44 -7.73 -3.34
CA ARG A 123 -28.63 -7.64 -4.18
C ARG A 123 -28.81 -8.88 -5.07
N GLN A 124 -27.73 -9.45 -5.59
CA GLN A 124 -27.78 -10.57 -6.54
C GLN A 124 -27.90 -11.94 -5.86
N TYR A 125 -27.18 -12.14 -4.76
CA TYR A 125 -26.98 -13.47 -4.16
C TYR A 125 -27.37 -13.55 -2.68
N GLY A 126 -27.80 -12.44 -2.07
CA GLY A 126 -28.22 -12.39 -0.67
C GLY A 126 -27.07 -12.39 0.35
N HIS A 127 -25.80 -12.36 -0.08
CA HIS A 127 -24.63 -12.31 0.80
C HIS A 127 -23.74 -11.10 0.52
N TRP A 128 -23.05 -10.63 1.55
CA TRP A 128 -22.21 -9.41 1.51
C TRP A 128 -20.73 -9.66 1.28
N ARG A 129 -20.26 -10.89 1.54
CA ARG A 129 -18.83 -11.17 1.61
C ARG A 129 -18.26 -11.33 0.21
N LEU A 130 -17.22 -10.56 -0.08
CA LEU A 130 -16.33 -10.78 -1.22
C LEU A 130 -15.32 -11.87 -0.86
N SER A 131 -15.02 -12.75 -1.80
CA SER A 131 -13.86 -13.62 -1.70
C SER A 131 -12.57 -12.82 -1.78
N ASN A 132 -11.46 -13.35 -1.24
CA ASN A 132 -10.15 -12.70 -1.37
C ASN A 132 -9.77 -12.47 -2.83
N HIS A 133 -10.15 -13.37 -3.73
CA HIS A 133 -9.91 -13.23 -5.16
C HIS A 133 -10.62 -12.00 -5.75
N GLU A 134 -11.91 -11.83 -5.46
CA GLU A 134 -12.70 -10.70 -5.93
C GLU A 134 -12.17 -9.38 -5.35
N PHE A 135 -11.86 -9.37 -4.06
CA PHE A 135 -11.24 -8.23 -3.40
C PHE A 135 -9.93 -7.81 -4.09
N CYS A 136 -9.05 -8.76 -4.38
CA CYS A 136 -7.80 -8.51 -5.10
C CYS A 136 -8.03 -7.99 -6.52
N GLN A 137 -8.98 -8.57 -7.28
CA GLN A 137 -9.29 -8.13 -8.64
C GLN A 137 -9.81 -6.69 -8.69
N ILE A 138 -10.66 -6.31 -7.73
CA ILE A 138 -11.22 -4.96 -7.65
C ILE A 138 -10.10 -3.96 -7.36
N ARG A 139 -9.27 -4.22 -6.33
CA ARG A 139 -8.11 -3.37 -6.00
C ARG A 139 -7.19 -3.19 -7.19
N HIS A 140 -6.80 -4.30 -7.83
CA HIS A 140 -5.91 -4.28 -8.97
C HIS A 140 -6.46 -3.45 -10.14
N ARG A 141 -7.75 -3.63 -10.47
CA ARG A 141 -8.40 -2.85 -11.53
C ARG A 141 -8.41 -1.34 -11.22
N VAL A 142 -8.66 -0.97 -9.97
CA VAL A 142 -8.71 0.44 -9.54
C VAL A 142 -7.31 1.07 -9.56
N HIS A 143 -6.29 0.36 -9.08
CA HIS A 143 -4.89 0.80 -9.17
C HIS A 143 -4.40 0.94 -10.61
N LEU A 144 -4.70 -0.03 -11.48
CA LEU A 144 -4.33 0.02 -12.89
C LEU A 144 -4.98 1.21 -13.61
N ARG A 145 -6.24 1.51 -13.31
CA ARG A 145 -6.93 2.70 -13.83
C ARG A 145 -6.22 4.00 -13.41
N ALA A 146 -5.86 4.13 -12.13
CA ALA A 146 -5.18 5.31 -11.62
C ALA A 146 -3.81 5.49 -12.29
N LYS A 147 -3.05 4.41 -12.44
CA LYS A 147 -1.76 4.41 -13.14
C LYS A 147 -1.91 4.86 -14.61
N TRP A 148 -2.86 4.30 -15.35
CA TRP A 148 -3.10 4.72 -16.73
C TRP A 148 -3.53 6.18 -16.84
N ALA A 149 -4.40 6.66 -15.95
CA ALA A 149 -4.80 8.07 -15.95
C ALA A 149 -3.59 9.00 -15.74
N PHE A 150 -2.68 8.64 -14.84
CA PHE A 150 -1.44 9.39 -14.62
C PHE A 150 -0.46 9.31 -15.80
N GLU A 151 -0.35 8.17 -16.46
CA GLU A 151 0.50 8.05 -17.66
C GLU A 151 -0.03 8.89 -18.82
N LEU A 152 -1.35 8.98 -18.99
CA LEU A 152 -2.00 9.81 -20.01
C LEU A 152 -1.79 11.31 -19.80
N THR A 153 -1.69 11.79 -18.56
CA THR A 153 -1.43 13.22 -18.29
C THR A 153 0.03 13.61 -18.52
N ARG A 154 0.94 12.63 -18.64
CA ARG A 154 2.38 12.84 -18.88
C ARG A 154 2.82 12.66 -20.33
N ALA A 155 1.98 12.08 -21.18
CA ALA A 155 2.25 11.82 -22.59
C ALA A 155 1.92 13.04 -23.46
#